data_AF-A0A6N2NKT1-F1
#
_entry.id   AF-A0A6N2NKT1-F1
#
_cell.length_a   1.000
_cell.length_b   1.000
_cell.length_c   1.000
_cell.angle_alpha   90.00
_cell.angle_beta   90.00
_cell.angle_gamma   90.00
#
_symmetry.space_group_name_H-M   'P 1'
#
loop_
_entity.id
_entity.type
_entity.pdbx_description
1 polymer ?
#
loop_
_entity_poly.entity_id
_entity_poly.type
_entity_poly.pdbx_seq_one_letter_code
_entity_poly.pdbx_strand_id
1 'polypeptide(L)'
;MAIKEKLLNYKYHIFFALIFSLILVSIILVAPSFLTILAYFCPLLLSTALFLGAVIFFGKTSLPGPDSSGDKAGEGLLDYVAGQPEQAVESFKPDQ
;
A
#
# COMPACT_ATOMS: atom_id res chain seq x y z
N MET A 1 16.44 -43.01 8.69
CA MET A 1 15.05 -42.60 8.42
C MET A 1 14.79 -41.08 8.54
N ALA A 2 15.72 -40.24 9.02
CA ALA A 2 15.49 -38.81 9.29
C ALA A 2 15.22 -37.91 8.05
N ILE A 3 15.75 -38.28 6.86
CA ILE A 3 15.59 -37.47 5.64
C ILE A 3 14.14 -37.48 5.12
N LYS A 4 13.42 -38.60 5.28
CA LYS A 4 12.02 -38.73 4.87
C LYS A 4 11.09 -37.83 5.70
N GLU A 5 11.42 -37.64 6.97
CA GLU A 5 10.66 -36.82 7.92
C GLU A 5 10.77 -35.31 7.60
N LYS A 6 11.98 -34.86 7.26
CA LYS A 6 12.23 -33.49 6.78
C LYS A 6 11.52 -33.22 5.44
N LEU A 7 11.46 -34.21 4.56
CA LEU A 7 10.77 -34.08 3.27
C LEU A 7 9.25 -34.03 3.40
N LEU A 8 8.67 -34.74 4.37
CA LEU A 8 7.23 -34.68 4.65
C LEU A 8 6.77 -33.29 5.13
N ASN A 9 7.61 -32.59 5.90
CA ASN A 9 7.33 -31.21 6.30
C ASN A 9 7.26 -30.25 5.11
N TYR A 10 8.02 -30.51 4.05
CA TYR A 10 8.02 -29.69 2.84
C TYR A 10 7.01 -30.15 1.78
N LYS A 11 6.31 -31.26 2.02
CA LYS A 11 5.43 -31.89 1.02
C LYS A 11 4.37 -30.92 0.50
N TYR A 12 3.77 -30.12 1.39
CA TYR A 12 2.80 -29.09 0.98
C TYR A 12 3.45 -27.95 0.18
N HIS A 13 4.64 -27.49 0.56
CA HIS A 13 5.37 -26.48 -0.22
C HIS A 13 5.74 -27.00 -1.62
N ILE A 14 6.13 -28.26 -1.74
CA ILE A 14 6.44 -28.91 -3.02
C ILE A 14 5.17 -29.03 -3.86
N PHE A 15 4.07 -29.53 -3.28
CA PHE A 15 2.79 -29.63 -4.00
C PHE A 15 2.28 -28.25 -4.43
N PHE A 16 2.34 -27.26 -3.54
CA PHE A 16 1.93 -25.91 -3.84
C PHE A 16 2.79 -25.30 -4.97
N ALA A 17 4.12 -25.42 -4.88
CA ALA A 17 5.02 -24.93 -5.93
C ALA A 17 4.78 -25.64 -7.26
N LEU A 18 4.51 -26.95 -7.23
CA LEU A 18 4.22 -27.74 -8.43
C LEU A 18 2.89 -27.31 -9.05
N ILE A 19 1.83 -27.21 -8.27
CA ILE A 19 0.50 -26.75 -8.74
C ILE A 19 0.61 -25.33 -9.28
N PHE A 20 1.27 -24.43 -8.56
CA PHE A 20 1.47 -23.06 -8.97
C PHE A 20 2.25 -22.98 -10.29
N SER A 21 3.35 -23.72 -10.40
CA SER A 21 4.15 -23.81 -11.64
C SER A 21 3.31 -24.36 -12.80
N LEU A 22 2.52 -25.40 -12.57
CA LEU A 22 1.66 -26.00 -13.59
C LEU A 22 0.58 -25.02 -14.08
N ILE A 23 -0.04 -24.27 -13.16
CA ILE A 23 -0.98 -23.20 -13.48
C ILE A 23 -0.28 -22.12 -14.30
N LEU A 24 0.92 -21.70 -13.89
CA LEU A 24 1.67 -20.65 -14.57
C LEU A 24 2.03 -21.07 -16.00
N VAL A 25 2.54 -22.29 -16.18
CA VAL A 25 2.84 -22.87 -17.50
C VAL A 25 1.58 -23.00 -18.36
N SER A 26 0.46 -23.42 -17.77
CA SER A 26 -0.83 -23.50 -18.46
C SER A 26 -1.31 -22.12 -18.94
N ILE A 27 -1.22 -21.09 -18.09
CA ILE A 27 -1.56 -19.71 -18.47
C ILE A 27 -0.67 -19.22 -19.62
N ILE A 28 0.64 -19.48 -19.55
CA ILE A 28 1.59 -19.08 -20.60
C ILE A 28 1.28 -19.75 -21.94
N LEU A 29 0.99 -21.05 -21.93
CA LEU A 29 0.78 -21.85 -23.15
C LEU A 29 -0.61 -21.68 -23.75
N VAL A 30 -1.66 -21.64 -22.92
CA VAL A 30 -3.06 -21.64 -23.37
C VAL A 30 -3.59 -20.22 -23.57
N ALA A 31 -3.13 -19.26 -22.76
CA ALA A 31 -3.60 -17.88 -22.79
C ALA A 31 -2.42 -16.88 -22.89
N PRO A 32 -1.60 -16.94 -23.95
CA PRO A 32 -0.50 -15.99 -24.14
C PRO A 32 -0.99 -14.55 -24.23
N SER A 33 -2.23 -14.34 -24.70
CA SER A 33 -2.91 -13.04 -24.72
C SER A 33 -3.12 -12.44 -23.32
N PHE A 34 -3.32 -13.29 -22.30
CA PHE A 34 -3.49 -12.83 -20.93
C PHE A 34 -2.21 -12.20 -20.39
N LEU A 35 -1.04 -12.74 -20.76
CA LEU A 35 0.25 -12.16 -20.41
C LEU A 35 0.50 -10.82 -21.10
N THR A 36 0.07 -10.66 -22.35
CA THR A 36 0.16 -9.36 -23.05
C THR A 36 -0.74 -8.32 -22.42
N ILE A 37 -1.94 -8.70 -21.97
CA ILE A 37 -2.83 -7.81 -21.22
C ILE A 37 -2.20 -7.44 -19.87
N LEU A 38 -1.66 -8.41 -19.13
CA LEU A 38 -0.98 -8.15 -17.87
C LEU A 38 0.26 -7.25 -18.07
N ALA A 39 1.02 -7.48 -19.14
CA ALA A 39 2.14 -6.63 -19.54
C ALA A 39 1.70 -5.22 -19.94
N TYR A 40 0.54 -5.06 -20.58
CA TYR A 40 -0.05 -3.76 -20.91
C TYR A 40 -0.41 -2.95 -19.66
N PHE A 41 -0.93 -3.60 -18.62
CA PHE A 41 -1.24 -2.97 -17.34
C PHE A 41 -0.05 -2.89 -16.38
N CYS A 42 1.05 -3.59 -16.67
CA CYS A 42 2.25 -3.62 -15.83
C CYS A 42 2.81 -2.22 -15.52
N PRO A 43 2.90 -1.26 -16.47
CA PRO A 43 3.36 0.11 -16.17
C PRO A 43 2.50 0.80 -15.09
N LEU A 44 1.18 0.60 -15.11
CA LEU A 44 0.25 1.19 -14.15
C LEU A 44 0.44 0.55 -12.76
N LEU A 45 0.52 -0.78 -12.71
CA LEU A 45 0.77 -1.52 -11.48
C LEU A 45 2.14 -1.18 -10.89
N LEU A 46 3.17 -1.09 -11.73
CA LEU A 46 4.52 -0.76 -11.33
C LEU A 46 4.60 0.67 -10.78
N SER A 47 3.98 1.64 -11.45
CA SER A 47 3.89 3.02 -10.95
C SER A 47 3.16 3.08 -9.61
N THR A 48 2.06 2.34 -9.46
CA THR A 48 1.28 2.30 -8.22
C THR A 48 2.08 1.65 -7.08
N ALA A 49 2.76 0.54 -7.36
CA ALA A 49 3.61 -0.14 -6.39
C ALA A 49 4.82 0.72 -5.98
N LEU A 50 5.43 1.44 -6.93
CA LEU A 50 6.54 2.35 -6.65
C LEU A 50 6.08 3.54 -5.82
N PHE A 51 4.91 4.11 -6.13
CA PHE A 51 4.30 5.19 -5.36
C PHE A 51 3.97 4.74 -3.93
N LEU A 52 3.27 3.61 -3.76
CA LEU A 52 2.96 3.04 -2.45
C LEU A 52 4.25 2.69 -1.68
N GLY A 53 5.23 2.11 -2.36
CA GLY A 53 6.54 1.81 -1.80
C GLY A 53 7.24 3.07 -1.29
N ALA A 54 7.22 4.16 -2.06
CA ALA A 54 7.75 5.45 -1.64
C ALA A 54 6.97 6.02 -0.44
N VAL A 55 5.63 6.00 -0.46
CA VAL A 55 4.80 6.46 0.66
C VAL A 55 5.10 5.67 1.94
N ILE A 56 5.20 4.35 1.86
CA ILE A 56 5.55 3.49 3.00
C ILE A 56 6.97 3.77 3.46
N PHE A 57 7.92 3.93 2.53
CA PHE A 57 9.30 4.23 2.85
C PHE A 57 9.42 5.58 3.56
N PHE A 58 8.84 6.65 3.02
CA PHE A 58 8.83 7.97 3.65
C PHE A 58 8.06 7.98 4.97
N GLY A 59 6.93 7.28 5.07
CA GLY A 59 6.19 7.16 6.34
C GLY A 59 6.97 6.40 7.42
N LYS A 60 7.77 5.40 7.05
CA LYS A 60 8.63 4.66 7.99
C LYS A 60 9.95 5.36 8.30
N THR A 61 10.46 6.18 7.39
CA THR A 61 11.78 6.85 7.52
C THR A 61 11.67 8.30 7.95
N SER A 62 10.49 8.92 7.94
CA SER A 62 10.30 10.20 8.61
C SER A 62 10.57 9.98 10.09
N LEU A 63 11.68 10.55 10.57
CA LEU A 63 12.02 10.58 11.97
C LEU A 63 10.77 11.09 12.71
N PRO A 64 10.29 10.37 13.76
CA PRO A 64 9.17 10.87 14.55
C PRO A 64 9.56 12.27 15.03
N GLY A 65 8.90 13.28 14.47
CA GLY A 65 9.01 14.64 15.00
C GLY A 65 8.61 14.61 16.48
N PRO A 66 9.08 15.56 17.30
CA PRO A 66 8.78 15.60 18.74
C PRO A 66 7.26 15.54 19.07
N ASP A 67 6.39 15.75 18.08
CA ASP A 67 4.94 15.70 18.18
C ASP A 67 4.28 14.49 17.48
N SER A 68 5.02 13.43 17.14
CA SER A 68 4.50 12.24 16.42
C SER A 68 3.62 11.31 17.28
N SER A 69 2.72 11.89 18.07
CA SER A 69 1.46 11.21 18.33
C SER A 69 0.73 11.13 17.00
N GLY A 70 0.62 9.94 16.40
CA GLY A 70 -0.10 9.71 15.13
C GLY A 70 -1.55 10.21 15.14
N ASP A 71 -2.07 10.55 16.32
CA ASP A 71 -3.36 11.21 16.54
C ASP A 71 -3.41 12.63 15.94
N LYS A 72 -2.30 13.38 15.98
CA LYS A 72 -2.28 14.83 15.66
C LYS A 72 -2.04 15.16 14.19
N ALA A 73 -1.49 14.23 13.43
CA ALA A 73 -1.20 14.43 12.01
C ALA A 73 -2.48 14.49 11.14
N GLY A 74 -3.58 13.89 11.60
CA GLY A 74 -4.89 13.93 10.91
C GLY A 74 -5.80 15.07 11.37
N GLU A 75 -5.54 15.65 12.53
CA GLU A 75 -6.38 16.70 13.13
C GLU A 75 -6.44 17.97 12.26
N GLY A 76 -5.35 18.35 11.58
CA GLY A 76 -5.34 19.53 10.70
C GLY A 76 -6.24 19.38 9.45
N LEU A 77 -6.41 18.17 8.93
CA LEU A 77 -7.36 17.90 7.84
C LEU A 77 -8.80 17.86 8.35
N LEU A 78 -9.01 17.33 9.55
CA LEU A 78 -10.33 17.30 10.18
C LEU A 78 -10.80 18.70 10.57
N ASP A 79 -9.91 19.57 11.06
CA ASP A 79 -10.25 20.96 11.44
C ASP A 79 -10.51 21.84 10.21
N TYR A 80 -9.79 21.60 9.10
CA TYR A 80 -10.05 22.24 7.80
C TYR A 80 -11.41 21.84 7.21
N VAL A 81 -11.83 20.57 7.35
CA VAL A 81 -13.15 20.10 6.90
C VAL A 81 -14.25 20.47 7.87
N ALA A 82 -13.96 20.50 9.18
CA ALA A 82 -14.91 20.88 10.22
C ALA A 82 -15.28 22.36 10.18
N GLY A 83 -14.46 23.20 9.52
CA GLY A 83 -14.71 24.63 9.39
C GLY A 83 -14.75 25.27 10.77
N GLN A 84 -13.60 25.62 11.33
CA GLN A 84 -13.59 26.54 12.46
C GLN A 84 -14.28 27.84 12.02
N PRO A 85 -15.35 28.30 12.72
CA PRO A 85 -15.83 29.65 12.53
C PRO A 85 -14.75 30.56 13.11
N GLU A 86 -13.87 31.05 12.25
CA GLU A 86 -13.00 32.15 12.61
C GLU A 86 -13.85 33.24 13.21
N GLN A 87 -13.43 33.64 14.41
CA GLN A 87 -13.99 34.72 15.19
C GLN A 87 -14.22 35.94 14.28
N ALA A 88 -15.47 36.14 13.88
CA ALA A 88 -15.95 37.40 13.32
C ALA A 88 -16.06 38.43 14.45
N VAL A 89 -14.94 38.77 15.07
CA VAL A 89 -14.80 39.95 15.91
C VAL A 89 -13.44 40.54 15.56
N GLU A 90 -13.42 41.51 14.65
CA GLU A 90 -13.13 42.89 15.04
C GLU A 90 -13.21 43.85 13.83
N SER A 91 -13.58 45.10 14.17
CA SER A 91 -13.46 46.32 13.36
C SER A 91 -14.67 46.74 12.51
N PHE A 92 -15.71 47.27 13.18
CA PHE A 92 -16.19 48.62 12.82
C PHE A 92 -16.40 49.46 14.09
N LYS A 93 -15.61 50.52 14.17
CA LYS A 93 -15.32 51.42 15.28
C LYS A 93 -16.54 52.29 15.69
N PRO A 94 -16.69 52.65 16.97
CA PRO A 94 -17.70 53.61 17.44
C PRO A 94 -17.30 55.03 17.02
N ASP A 95 -18.28 55.86 16.67
CA ASP A 95 -18.33 57.31 16.93
C ASP A 95 -19.45 57.95 16.09
N GLN A 96 -20.56 58.31 16.75
CA GLN A 96 -21.24 59.62 16.75
C GLN A 96 -22.75 59.49 16.98
#